data_AF-A0A3M1IAK0-F1
#
_entry.id   AF-A0A3M1IAK0-F1
#
_cell.length_a   1.000
_cell.length_b   1.000
_cell.length_c   1.000
_cell.angle_alpha   90.00
_cell.angle_beta   90.00
_cell.angle_gamma   90.00
#
_symmetry.space_group_name_H-M   'P 1'
#
loop_
_entity.id
_entity.type
_entity.pdbx_description
1 polymer ?
#
loop_
_entity_poly.entity_id
_entity_poly.type
_entity_poly.pdbx_seq_one_letter_code
_entity_poly.pdbx_strand_id
1 'polypeptide(L)'
;MTTNHTMETLRRLRQRAEEIFLHPSPQYPWEDVIQGARVCKADGTVDVIPAVGQNTFRGFHRIDKGRRGPAKAFKEYFVSQKRRLAKALLDVESERDFEQLTDEIHQELIEELDNIRPDQLACFNKVRKPIDLYLEHLVAMAQELEPTRPRLVPLLRLPLDSWVMQTPAIFTGEQLRRAGLARGATYGDVREPWQYHTLQEFARENAARLSRALGAPFHPIYFDLFWHDRYQHPGGNLIATNS
;
A
#
# COMPACT_ATOMS: atom_id res chain seq x y z
N MET A 1 -10.40 0.46 -32.72
CA MET A 1 -9.83 -0.80 -32.20
C MET A 1 -9.30 -0.70 -30.76
N THR A 2 -9.41 0.45 -30.10
CA THR A 2 -8.74 0.76 -28.81
C THR A 2 -9.57 0.46 -27.55
N THR A 3 -10.90 0.44 -27.62
CA THR A 3 -11.76 0.32 -26.41
C THR A 3 -11.89 -1.12 -25.88
N ASN A 4 -11.95 -2.11 -26.77
CA ASN A 4 -12.12 -3.52 -26.37
C ASN A 4 -10.87 -4.09 -25.68
N HIS A 5 -9.68 -3.76 -26.18
CA HIS A 5 -8.42 -4.21 -25.60
C HIS A 5 -8.20 -3.64 -24.19
N THR A 6 -8.52 -2.36 -23.98
CA THR A 6 -8.44 -1.74 -22.64
C THR A 6 -9.39 -2.39 -21.63
N MET A 7 -10.61 -2.75 -22.04
CA MET A 7 -11.56 -3.42 -21.16
C MET A 7 -11.16 -4.85 -20.82
N GLU A 8 -10.53 -5.57 -21.76
CA GLU A 8 -9.98 -6.89 -21.50
C GLU A 8 -8.82 -6.84 -20.49
N THR A 9 -7.89 -5.90 -20.66
CA THR A 9 -6.81 -5.66 -19.68
C THR A 9 -7.37 -5.35 -18.29
N LEU A 10 -8.40 -4.50 -18.19
CA LEU A 10 -9.03 -4.17 -16.91
C LEU A 10 -9.74 -5.35 -16.26
N ARG A 11 -10.37 -6.23 -17.05
CA ARG A 11 -10.96 -7.48 -16.53
C ARG A 11 -9.88 -8.41 -15.98
N ARG A 12 -8.79 -8.58 -16.72
CA ARG A 12 -7.65 -9.41 -16.30
C ARG A 12 -7.01 -8.87 -15.03
N LEU A 13 -6.79 -7.56 -14.96
CA LEU A 13 -6.31 -6.88 -13.77
C LEU A 13 -7.23 -7.13 -12.57
N ARG A 14 -8.54 -6.92 -12.73
CA ARG A 14 -9.51 -7.13 -11.64
C ARG A 14 -9.45 -8.57 -11.13
N GLN A 15 -9.55 -9.54 -12.03
CA GLN A 15 -9.49 -10.96 -11.66
C GLN A 15 -8.20 -11.28 -10.90
N ARG A 16 -7.08 -10.79 -11.42
CA ARG A 16 -5.79 -10.98 -10.78
C ARG A 16 -5.70 -10.31 -9.41
N ALA A 17 -6.29 -9.12 -9.27
CA ALA A 17 -6.32 -8.40 -8.01
C ALA A 17 -7.18 -9.13 -6.97
N GLU A 18 -8.29 -9.75 -7.35
CA GLU A 18 -9.08 -10.60 -6.45
C GLU A 18 -8.26 -11.80 -5.98
N GLU A 19 -7.52 -12.47 -6.87
CA GLU A 19 -6.61 -13.56 -6.49
C GLU A 19 -5.56 -13.08 -5.48
N ILE A 20 -4.92 -11.94 -5.71
CA ILE A 20 -3.82 -11.46 -4.87
C ILE A 20 -4.30 -10.88 -3.54
N PHE A 21 -5.39 -10.10 -3.55
CA PHE A 21 -5.85 -9.36 -2.39
C PHE A 21 -6.94 -10.05 -1.59
N LEU A 22 -7.77 -10.92 -2.20
CA LEU A 22 -8.84 -11.63 -1.48
C LEU A 22 -8.48 -13.08 -1.22
N HIS A 23 -7.77 -13.72 -2.16
CA HIS A 23 -7.43 -15.14 -2.11
C HIS A 23 -5.91 -15.41 -2.23
N PRO A 24 -5.06 -14.68 -1.47
CA PRO A 24 -3.61 -14.83 -1.51
C PRO A 24 -3.18 -16.28 -1.28
N SER A 25 -2.17 -16.72 -2.02
CA SER A 25 -1.52 -18.00 -1.78
C SER A 25 -0.01 -17.96 -2.06
N PRO A 26 0.85 -18.39 -1.12
CA PRO A 26 0.52 -18.72 0.27
C PRO A 26 0.19 -17.47 1.11
N GLN A 27 -0.35 -17.70 2.31
CA GLN A 27 -0.51 -16.72 3.38
C GLN A 27 0.57 -16.91 4.44
N TYR A 28 0.90 -15.86 5.17
CA TYR A 28 2.01 -15.86 6.14
C TYR A 28 1.56 -15.39 7.52
N PRO A 29 2.22 -15.84 8.61
CA PRO A 29 2.09 -15.20 9.91
C PRO A 29 2.40 -13.70 9.83
N TRP A 30 1.75 -12.89 10.65
CA TRP A 30 1.95 -11.44 10.72
C TRP A 30 3.43 -11.03 10.75
N GLU A 31 4.22 -11.65 11.62
CA GLU A 31 5.64 -11.34 11.80
C GLU A 31 6.44 -11.64 10.54
N ASP A 32 6.11 -12.71 9.81
CA ASP A 32 6.77 -13.07 8.57
C ASP A 32 6.46 -12.05 7.47
N VAL A 33 5.22 -11.53 7.41
CA VAL A 33 4.87 -10.42 6.50
C VAL A 33 5.76 -9.21 6.77
N ILE A 34 5.96 -8.82 8.04
CA ILE A 34 6.73 -7.64 8.42
C ILE A 34 8.25 -7.84 8.25
N GLN A 35 8.76 -8.96 8.76
CA GLN A 35 10.19 -9.21 8.86
C GLN A 35 10.77 -9.77 7.56
N GLY A 36 10.01 -10.61 6.87
CA GLY A 36 10.38 -11.24 5.61
C GLY A 36 9.74 -12.61 5.44
N ALA A 37 8.92 -12.75 4.40
CA ALA A 37 8.33 -14.03 4.03
C ALA A 37 9.32 -14.82 3.16
N ARG A 38 9.36 -16.14 3.36
CA ARG A 38 10.20 -17.03 2.57
C ARG A 38 9.53 -17.31 1.22
N VAL A 39 10.23 -17.03 0.12
CA VAL A 39 9.75 -17.26 -1.25
C VAL A 39 10.74 -18.14 -1.99
N CYS A 40 10.26 -19.28 -2.49
CA CYS A 40 11.05 -20.17 -3.34
C CYS A 40 11.01 -19.66 -4.78
N LYS A 41 12.18 -19.43 -5.37
CA LYS A 41 12.33 -19.08 -6.78
C LYS A 41 12.28 -20.33 -7.67
N ALA A 42 12.12 -20.10 -8.97
CA ALA A 42 12.09 -21.15 -9.98
C ALA A 42 13.40 -21.97 -10.05
N ASP A 43 14.53 -21.39 -9.65
CA ASP A 43 15.83 -22.06 -9.57
C ASP A 43 16.04 -22.85 -8.26
N GLY A 44 15.03 -22.89 -7.38
CA GLY A 44 15.08 -23.58 -6.09
C GLY A 44 15.72 -22.77 -4.96
N THR A 45 16.21 -21.55 -5.21
CA THR A 45 16.70 -20.66 -4.14
C THR A 45 15.56 -20.08 -3.31
N VAL A 46 15.85 -19.75 -2.05
CA VAL A 46 14.87 -19.16 -1.13
C VAL A 46 15.30 -17.74 -0.78
N ASP A 47 14.47 -16.78 -1.14
CA ASP A 47 14.60 -15.39 -0.72
C ASP A 47 13.74 -15.11 0.52
N VAL A 48 14.15 -14.12 1.30
CA VAL A 48 13.38 -13.59 2.44
C VAL A 48 12.99 -12.16 2.11
N ILE A 49 11.72 -11.96 1.76
CA ILE A 49 11.23 -10.70 1.21
C ILE A 49 10.27 -10.05 2.21
N PRO A 50 10.60 -8.90 2.82
CA PRO A 50 9.68 -8.18 3.70
C PRO A 50 8.60 -7.46 2.90
N ALA A 51 7.45 -7.21 3.55
CA ALA A 51 6.37 -6.40 2.98
C ALA A 51 6.86 -5.04 2.45
N VAL A 52 7.75 -4.37 3.20
CA VAL A 52 8.27 -3.06 2.81
C VAL A 52 9.78 -3.13 2.64
N GLY A 53 10.23 -2.94 1.40
CA GLY A 53 11.65 -2.94 1.04
C GLY A 53 12.41 -1.71 1.56
N GLN A 54 13.74 -1.85 1.68
CA GLN A 54 14.62 -0.77 2.14
C GLN A 54 14.55 0.50 1.29
N ASN A 55 14.20 0.36 0.00
CA ASN A 55 14.08 1.48 -0.93
C ASN A 55 13.04 2.51 -0.50
N THR A 56 11.94 2.06 0.12
CA THR A 56 10.89 2.92 0.68
C THR A 56 11.45 3.88 1.73
N PHE A 57 12.45 3.43 2.49
CA PHE A 57 13.01 4.19 3.61
C PHE A 57 14.23 5.05 3.24
N ARG A 58 14.72 4.99 1.99
CA ARG A 58 15.91 5.74 1.55
C ARG A 58 15.78 7.25 1.75
N GLY A 59 14.56 7.79 1.60
CA GLY A 59 14.30 9.21 1.77
C GLY A 59 14.35 9.70 3.21
N PHE A 60 14.34 8.81 4.21
CA PHE A 60 14.36 9.19 5.63
C PHE A 60 15.79 9.46 6.08
N HIS A 61 16.21 10.71 5.97
CA HIS A 61 17.54 11.12 6.39
C HIS A 61 17.65 11.10 7.92
N ARG A 62 18.65 10.35 8.41
CA ARG A 62 18.92 10.20 9.85
C ARG A 62 19.75 11.36 10.39
N ILE A 63 19.54 11.69 11.66
CA ILE A 63 20.40 12.60 12.42
C ILE A 63 21.74 11.90 12.70
N ASP A 64 21.69 10.66 13.19
CA ASP A 64 22.85 9.81 13.44
C ASP A 64 22.73 8.46 12.68
N LYS A 65 23.75 8.15 11.87
CA LYS A 65 23.81 6.90 11.10
C LYS A 65 24.08 5.65 11.96
N GLY A 66 24.60 5.79 13.17
CA GLY A 66 24.82 4.71 14.13
C GLY A 66 23.57 4.30 14.90
N ARG A 67 22.57 5.18 14.99
CA ARG A 67 21.31 4.94 15.69
C ARG A 67 20.27 4.23 14.82
N ARG A 68 19.22 3.71 15.49
CA ARG A 68 18.07 3.02 14.88
C ARG A 68 17.57 3.81 13.67
N GLY A 69 17.40 3.09 12.56
CA GLY A 69 16.90 3.65 11.33
C GLY A 69 15.39 3.49 11.15
N PRO A 70 14.81 4.20 10.16
CA PRO A 70 13.37 4.22 9.89
C PRO A 70 12.82 2.83 9.60
N ALA A 71 13.48 2.06 8.72
CA ALA A 71 13.05 0.69 8.40
C ALA A 71 12.95 -0.20 9.65
N LYS A 72 13.88 -0.05 10.60
CA LYS A 72 13.88 -0.80 11.85
C LYS A 72 12.77 -0.32 12.79
N ALA A 73 12.59 1.00 12.94
CA ALA A 73 11.51 1.58 13.75
C ALA A 73 10.12 1.09 13.31
N PHE A 74 9.83 1.14 12.00
CA PHE A 74 8.56 0.63 11.46
C PHE A 74 8.38 -0.87 11.71
N LYS A 75 9.39 -1.70 11.45
CA LYS A 75 9.29 -3.15 11.68
C LYS A 75 9.05 -3.48 13.16
N GLU A 76 9.80 -2.85 14.07
CA GLU A 76 9.64 -3.03 15.52
C GLU A 76 8.24 -2.58 15.99
N TYR A 77 7.73 -1.46 15.45
CA TYR A 77 6.39 -0.98 15.74
C TYR A 77 5.32 -2.01 15.34
N PHE A 78 5.29 -2.43 14.06
CA PHE A 78 4.26 -3.37 13.59
C PHE A 78 4.36 -4.76 14.24
N VAL A 79 5.54 -5.19 14.67
CA VAL A 79 5.72 -6.44 15.43
C VAL A 79 5.24 -6.27 16.87
N SER A 80 5.69 -5.23 17.58
CA SER A 80 5.33 -5.00 18.99
C SER A 80 3.85 -4.68 19.18
N GLN A 81 3.22 -4.03 18.19
CA GLN A 81 1.80 -3.67 18.22
C GLN A 81 0.88 -4.74 17.62
N LYS A 82 1.39 -5.91 17.20
CA LYS A 82 0.60 -6.97 16.52
C LYS A 82 -0.76 -7.21 17.15
N ARG A 83 -0.80 -7.49 18.46
CA ARG A 83 -2.06 -7.84 19.16
C ARG A 83 -3.08 -6.69 19.08
N ARG A 84 -2.63 -5.45 19.24
CA ARG A 84 -3.49 -4.26 19.19
C ARG A 84 -3.99 -4.02 17.77
N LEU A 85 -3.08 -4.01 16.79
CA LEU A 85 -3.40 -3.73 15.39
C LEU A 85 -4.27 -4.82 14.77
N ALA A 86 -3.99 -6.10 15.03
CA ALA A 86 -4.81 -7.20 14.57
C ALA A 86 -6.24 -7.07 15.12
N LYS A 87 -6.39 -6.81 16.43
CA LYS A 87 -7.71 -6.56 17.02
C LYS A 87 -8.40 -5.35 16.39
N ALA A 88 -7.72 -4.22 16.27
CA ALA A 88 -8.31 -3.02 15.69
C ALA A 88 -8.78 -3.25 14.25
N LEU A 89 -7.99 -3.95 13.42
CA LEU A 89 -8.39 -4.33 12.06
C LEU A 89 -9.59 -5.29 12.02
N LEU A 90 -9.70 -6.20 12.99
CA LEU A 90 -10.91 -7.04 13.13
C LEU A 90 -12.15 -6.21 13.50
N ASP A 91 -11.97 -5.08 14.17
CA ASP A 91 -13.06 -4.21 14.61
C ASP A 91 -13.44 -3.11 13.58
N VAL A 92 -12.64 -2.89 12.53
CA VAL A 92 -12.92 -1.87 11.48
C VAL A 92 -14.15 -2.24 10.64
N GLU A 93 -15.22 -1.45 10.71
CA GLU A 93 -16.46 -1.68 9.95
C GLU A 93 -16.67 -0.67 8.82
N SER A 94 -16.03 0.50 8.91
CA SER A 94 -16.22 1.60 7.99
C SER A 94 -14.91 2.23 7.54
N GLU A 95 -15.01 3.05 6.51
CA GLU A 95 -13.89 3.84 6.02
C GLU A 95 -13.36 4.82 7.08
N ARG A 96 -14.26 5.37 7.90
CA ARG A 96 -13.91 6.27 9.00
C ARG A 96 -13.11 5.54 10.08
N ASP A 97 -13.47 4.30 10.40
CA ASP A 97 -12.73 3.50 11.39
C ASP A 97 -11.33 3.17 10.88
N PHE A 98 -11.23 2.80 9.60
CA PHE A 98 -9.93 2.54 8.98
C PHE A 98 -9.06 3.81 8.97
N GLU A 99 -9.63 4.95 8.60
CA GLU A 99 -8.94 6.25 8.61
C GLU A 99 -8.43 6.60 10.01
N GLN A 100 -9.30 6.49 11.03
CA GLN A 100 -8.91 6.73 12.41
C GLN A 100 -7.75 5.82 12.85
N LEU A 101 -7.82 4.52 12.59
CA LEU A 101 -6.74 3.58 12.92
C LEU A 101 -5.43 3.98 12.23
N THR A 102 -5.48 4.35 10.95
CA THR A 102 -4.27 4.75 10.22
C THR A 102 -3.68 6.09 10.69
N ASP A 103 -4.51 7.01 11.17
CA ASP A 103 -4.07 8.29 11.73
C ASP A 103 -3.44 8.09 13.12
N GLU A 104 -4.01 7.21 13.95
CA GLU A 104 -3.41 6.78 15.22
C GLU A 104 -2.02 6.16 14.98
N ILE A 105 -1.91 5.21 14.05
CA ILE A 105 -0.62 4.60 13.65
C ILE A 105 0.37 5.67 13.17
N HIS A 106 -0.10 6.67 12.42
CA HIS A 106 0.74 7.74 11.92
C HIS A 106 1.32 8.60 13.05
N GLN A 107 0.52 8.98 14.05
CA GLN A 107 1.00 9.75 15.20
C GLN A 107 1.99 8.94 16.04
N GLU A 108 1.67 7.69 16.36
CA GLU A 108 2.55 6.81 17.15
C GLU A 108 3.90 6.59 16.43
N LEU A 109 3.90 6.40 15.11
CA LEU A 109 5.15 6.23 14.37
C LEU A 109 6.00 7.50 14.27
N ILE A 110 5.40 8.70 14.27
CA ILE A 110 6.17 9.94 14.33
C ILE A 110 7.01 9.98 15.62
N GLU A 111 6.44 9.54 16.74
CA GLU A 111 7.14 9.49 18.03
C GLU A 111 8.29 8.46 18.03
N GLU A 112 8.11 7.34 17.33
CA GLU A 112 9.15 6.30 17.19
C GLU A 112 10.31 6.69 16.25
N LEU A 113 10.13 7.72 15.40
CA LEU A 113 11.10 8.19 14.42
C LEU A 113 12.05 9.28 14.98
N ASP A 114 12.47 9.11 16.23
CA ASP A 114 13.30 10.02 17.03
C ASP A 114 14.68 10.37 16.43
N ASN A 115 15.19 9.53 15.52
CA ASN A 115 16.48 9.69 14.86
C ASN A 115 16.35 10.19 13.40
N ILE A 116 15.19 10.68 12.99
CA ILE A 116 14.96 11.24 11.66
C ILE A 116 15.01 12.76 11.71
N ARG A 117 15.58 13.39 10.68
CA ARG A 117 15.58 14.85 10.58
C ARG A 117 14.15 15.39 10.55
N PRO A 118 13.79 16.40 11.37
CA PRO A 118 12.41 16.89 11.47
C PRO A 118 11.81 17.38 10.15
N ASP A 119 12.61 18.00 9.28
CA ASP A 119 12.16 18.48 7.96
C ASP A 119 11.67 17.34 7.05
N GLN A 120 12.12 16.11 7.29
CA GLN A 120 11.66 14.93 6.56
C GLN A 120 10.30 14.46 7.09
N LEU A 121 10.05 14.56 8.39
CA LEU A 121 8.78 14.16 9.02
C LEU A 121 7.66 15.17 8.78
N ALA A 122 7.99 16.41 8.39
CA ALA A 122 7.01 17.42 7.99
C ALA A 122 6.27 17.07 6.68
N CYS A 123 6.78 16.14 5.88
CA CYS A 123 6.09 15.63 4.70
C CYS A 123 5.11 14.52 5.11
N PHE A 124 3.82 14.80 5.09
CA PHE A 124 2.77 13.86 5.53
C PHE A 124 2.90 12.48 4.87
N ASN A 125 3.01 12.43 3.55
CA ASN A 125 3.04 11.16 2.84
C ASN A 125 4.32 10.36 3.05
N LYS A 126 5.37 10.98 3.60
CA LYS A 126 6.62 10.29 3.90
C LYS A 126 6.45 9.21 4.95
N VAL A 127 5.70 9.52 6.01
CA VAL A 127 5.33 8.55 7.06
C VAL A 127 4.13 7.73 6.64
N ARG A 128 3.16 8.35 5.93
CA ARG A 128 1.93 7.66 5.54
C ARG A 128 2.12 6.52 4.53
N LYS A 129 2.90 6.73 3.46
CA LYS A 129 3.10 5.70 2.44
C LYS A 129 3.60 4.36 3.02
N PRO A 130 4.63 4.31 3.88
CA PRO A 130 5.04 3.06 4.52
C PRO A 130 3.93 2.40 5.34
N ILE A 131 3.08 3.17 6.03
CA ILE A 131 1.93 2.64 6.79
C ILE A 131 0.95 1.96 5.83
N ASP A 132 0.59 2.63 4.74
CA ASP A 132 -0.33 2.09 3.73
C ASP A 132 0.23 0.79 3.14
N LEU A 133 1.55 0.74 2.82
CA LEU A 133 2.20 -0.47 2.33
C LEU A 133 2.19 -1.63 3.34
N TYR A 134 2.45 -1.36 4.62
CA TYR A 134 2.38 -2.40 5.65
C TYR A 134 0.96 -2.93 5.81
N LEU A 135 -0.04 -2.04 5.90
CA LEU A 135 -1.44 -2.44 6.04
C LEU A 135 -1.94 -3.18 4.81
N GLU A 136 -1.54 -2.76 3.61
CA GLU A 136 -1.80 -3.48 2.37
C GLU A 136 -1.31 -4.93 2.45
N HIS A 137 -0.04 -5.13 2.78
CA HIS A 137 0.56 -6.47 2.83
C HIS A 137 -0.03 -7.33 3.95
N LEU A 138 -0.29 -6.73 5.12
CA LEU A 138 -0.91 -7.42 6.25
C LEU A 138 -2.33 -7.86 5.91
N VAL A 139 -3.19 -6.95 5.46
CA VAL A 139 -4.57 -7.30 5.08
C VAL A 139 -4.57 -8.34 3.96
N ALA A 140 -3.72 -8.14 2.95
CA ALA A 140 -3.67 -9.02 1.80
C ALA A 140 -3.12 -10.42 2.08
N MET A 141 -2.28 -10.64 3.11
CA MET A 141 -1.55 -11.92 3.23
C MET A 141 -1.41 -12.48 4.65
N ALA A 142 -1.68 -11.70 5.70
CA ALA A 142 -1.58 -12.19 7.07
C ALA A 142 -2.68 -13.23 7.36
N GLN A 143 -2.30 -14.37 7.92
CA GLN A 143 -3.22 -15.46 8.30
C GLN A 143 -4.25 -14.96 9.33
N GLU A 144 -3.83 -14.09 10.24
CA GLU A 144 -4.65 -13.53 11.32
C GLU A 144 -5.82 -12.69 10.80
N LEU A 145 -5.75 -12.20 9.55
CA LEU A 145 -6.76 -11.34 8.95
C LEU A 145 -7.59 -12.05 7.87
N GLU A 146 -7.35 -13.33 7.61
CA GLU A 146 -8.04 -14.10 6.56
C GLU A 146 -9.57 -13.93 6.58
N PRO A 147 -10.27 -14.08 7.73
CA PRO A 147 -11.74 -13.99 7.75
C PRO A 147 -12.27 -12.57 7.47
N THR A 148 -11.47 -11.53 7.70
CA THR A 148 -11.89 -10.13 7.59
C THR A 148 -11.39 -9.45 6.32
N ARG A 149 -10.47 -10.08 5.59
CA ARG A 149 -9.87 -9.57 4.35
C ARG A 149 -10.89 -9.05 3.34
N PRO A 150 -12.01 -9.73 3.02
CA PRO A 150 -12.99 -9.20 2.08
C PRO A 150 -13.63 -7.87 2.48
N ARG A 151 -13.73 -7.61 3.79
CA ARG A 151 -14.24 -6.34 4.32
C ARG A 151 -13.16 -5.26 4.35
N LEU A 152 -11.91 -5.63 4.61
CA LEU A 152 -10.79 -4.68 4.74
C LEU A 152 -10.20 -4.23 3.40
N VAL A 153 -10.12 -5.12 2.39
CA VAL A 153 -9.55 -4.81 1.07
C VAL A 153 -10.19 -3.58 0.39
N PRO A 154 -11.53 -3.39 0.41
CA PRO A 154 -12.15 -2.18 -0.12
C PRO A 154 -11.73 -0.88 0.59
N LEU A 155 -11.25 -0.96 1.84
CA LEU A 155 -10.89 0.17 2.69
C LEU A 155 -9.40 0.53 2.59
N LEU A 156 -8.57 -0.36 2.02
CA LEU A 156 -7.14 -0.12 1.84
C LEU A 156 -6.88 1.15 1.03
N ARG A 157 -5.93 1.95 1.50
CA ARG A 157 -5.48 3.17 0.84
C ARG A 157 -4.42 2.85 -0.20
N LEU A 158 -4.47 3.52 -1.34
CA LEU A 158 -3.48 3.35 -2.40
C LEU A 158 -2.16 4.00 -1.96
N PRO A 159 -1.04 3.27 -1.83
CA PRO A 159 0.24 3.86 -1.46
C PRO A 159 0.69 4.92 -2.49
N LEU A 160 0.72 6.18 -2.09
CA LEU A 160 0.96 7.28 -3.03
C LEU A 160 2.45 7.45 -3.31
N ASP A 161 2.89 7.00 -4.48
CA ASP A 161 4.26 7.17 -4.93
C ASP A 161 4.40 7.83 -6.31
N SER A 162 5.64 8.05 -6.73
CA SER A 162 5.93 8.72 -7.99
C SER A 162 5.32 7.99 -9.17
N TRP A 163 5.29 6.66 -9.17
CA TRP A 163 4.70 5.89 -10.27
C TRP A 163 3.18 6.09 -10.29
N VAL A 164 2.52 5.95 -9.14
CA VAL A 164 1.07 6.18 -9.01
C VAL A 164 0.69 7.59 -9.50
N MET A 165 1.45 8.61 -9.10
CA MET A 165 1.23 9.99 -9.55
C MET A 165 1.61 10.23 -11.01
N GLN A 166 2.48 9.41 -11.60
CA GLN A 166 2.88 9.54 -13.00
C GLN A 166 1.93 8.82 -13.95
N THR A 167 1.16 7.84 -13.47
CA THR A 167 0.24 7.04 -14.27
C THR A 167 -1.08 7.78 -14.58
N PRO A 168 -1.35 8.16 -15.85
CA PRO A 168 -2.56 8.90 -16.21
C PRO A 168 -3.84 8.07 -16.06
N ALA A 169 -3.72 6.74 -16.07
CA ALA A 169 -4.84 5.83 -15.84
C ALA A 169 -5.34 5.85 -14.40
N ILE A 170 -4.49 6.25 -13.44
CA ILE A 170 -4.86 6.34 -12.01
C ILE A 170 -5.32 7.75 -11.68
N PHE A 171 -4.53 8.77 -12.03
CA PHE A 171 -4.89 10.17 -11.81
C PHE A 171 -4.77 10.96 -13.10
N THR A 172 -5.74 11.80 -13.42
CA THR A 172 -5.62 12.75 -14.53
C THR A 172 -4.74 13.95 -14.16
N GLY A 173 -4.26 14.72 -15.14
CA GLY A 173 -3.51 15.95 -14.86
C GLY A 173 -4.35 16.99 -14.11
N GLU A 174 -5.66 17.00 -14.32
CA GLU A 174 -6.59 17.88 -13.59
C GLU A 174 -6.74 17.47 -12.13
N GLN A 175 -6.90 16.16 -11.86
CA GLN A 175 -6.95 15.63 -10.50
C GLN A 175 -5.69 16.00 -9.71
N LEU A 176 -4.50 15.81 -10.31
CA LEU A 176 -3.25 16.23 -9.66
C LEU A 176 -3.22 17.74 -9.37
N ARG A 177 -3.61 18.59 -10.32
CA ARG A 177 -3.67 20.04 -10.10
C ARG A 177 -4.64 20.43 -8.99
N ARG A 178 -5.80 19.77 -8.89
CA ARG A 178 -6.76 19.97 -7.80
C ARG A 178 -6.19 19.57 -6.44
N ALA A 179 -5.28 18.60 -6.39
CA ALA A 179 -4.50 18.25 -5.20
C ALA A 179 -3.26 19.13 -4.98
N GLY A 180 -3.06 20.19 -5.78
CA GLY A 180 -1.89 21.06 -5.70
C GLY A 180 -0.59 20.43 -6.21
N LEU A 181 -0.67 19.44 -7.10
CA LEU A 181 0.47 18.67 -7.60
C LEU A 181 0.59 18.75 -9.12
N ALA A 182 1.82 18.56 -9.61
CA ALA A 182 2.10 18.43 -11.03
C ALA A 182 2.26 16.96 -11.44
N ARG A 183 2.10 16.67 -12.74
CA ARG A 183 2.52 15.36 -13.27
C ARG A 183 4.03 15.25 -13.10
N GLY A 184 4.48 14.16 -12.47
CA GLY A 184 5.88 13.99 -12.08
C GLY A 184 6.16 14.25 -10.61
N ALA A 185 5.15 14.68 -9.83
CA ALA A 185 5.22 14.69 -8.38
C ALA A 185 5.67 13.33 -7.84
N THR A 186 6.48 13.39 -6.80
CA THR A 186 7.01 12.26 -6.04
C THR A 186 6.28 12.16 -4.71
N TYR A 187 6.48 11.05 -4.00
CA TYR A 187 5.86 10.87 -2.68
C TYR A 187 6.20 12.00 -1.70
N GLY A 188 7.34 12.68 -1.88
CA GLY A 188 7.78 13.80 -1.05
C GLY A 188 7.06 15.14 -1.33
N ASP A 189 6.28 15.21 -2.40
CA ASP A 189 5.52 16.41 -2.78
C ASP A 189 4.11 16.45 -2.17
N VAL A 190 3.63 15.31 -1.67
CA VAL A 190 2.38 15.20 -0.90
C VAL A 190 2.69 15.54 0.57
N ARG A 191 2.72 16.84 0.86
CA ARG A 191 3.21 17.38 2.14
C ARG A 191 2.11 17.54 3.17
N GLU A 192 0.90 17.86 2.73
CA GLU A 192 -0.23 18.15 3.61
C GLU A 192 -1.25 17.01 3.63
N PRO A 193 -1.93 16.77 4.77
CA PRO A 193 -2.98 15.75 4.87
C PRO A 193 -4.07 15.91 3.79
N TRP A 194 -4.53 17.14 3.55
CA TRP A 194 -5.60 17.39 2.58
C TRP A 194 -5.23 16.93 1.16
N GLN A 195 -3.95 17.03 0.77
CA GLN A 195 -3.49 16.55 -0.54
C GLN A 195 -3.61 15.03 -0.62
N TYR A 196 -3.19 14.33 0.43
CA TYR A 196 -3.30 12.89 0.54
C TYR A 196 -4.77 12.44 0.46
N HIS A 197 -5.66 12.99 1.30
CA HIS A 197 -7.07 12.60 1.31
C HIS A 197 -7.77 12.91 -0.02
N THR A 198 -7.44 14.05 -0.66
CA THR A 198 -7.95 14.39 -2.01
C THR A 198 -7.54 13.36 -3.06
N LEU A 199 -6.29 12.88 -3.03
CA LEU A 199 -5.83 11.84 -3.95
C LEU A 199 -6.50 10.48 -3.68
N GLN A 200 -6.69 10.11 -2.40
CA GLN A 200 -7.42 8.89 -2.05
C GLN A 200 -8.89 8.96 -2.52
N GLU A 201 -9.54 10.13 -2.42
CA GLU A 201 -10.87 10.35 -2.95
C GLU A 201 -10.93 10.16 -4.46
N PHE A 202 -10.00 10.75 -5.21
CA PHE A 202 -9.92 10.53 -6.66
C PHE A 202 -9.68 9.08 -7.03
N ALA A 203 -8.86 8.35 -6.27
CA ALA A 203 -8.65 6.92 -6.50
C ALA A 203 -9.95 6.13 -6.30
N ARG A 204 -10.75 6.45 -5.28
CA ARG A 204 -12.08 5.86 -5.05
C ARG A 204 -13.06 6.16 -6.18
N GLU A 205 -13.16 7.42 -6.60
CA GLU A 205 -14.05 7.82 -7.69
C GLU A 205 -13.71 7.08 -8.98
N ASN A 206 -12.40 6.98 -9.28
CA ASN A 206 -11.90 6.27 -10.45
C ASN A 206 -12.19 4.77 -10.37
N ALA A 207 -11.97 4.14 -9.20
CA ALA A 207 -12.29 2.74 -8.95
C ALA A 207 -13.81 2.46 -9.07
N ALA A 208 -14.66 3.35 -8.56
CA ALA A 208 -16.11 3.25 -8.69
C ALA A 208 -16.57 3.38 -10.14
N ARG A 209 -15.95 4.26 -10.94
CA ARG A 209 -16.21 4.36 -12.38
C ARG A 209 -15.82 3.08 -13.12
N LEU A 210 -14.66 2.50 -12.80
CA LEU A 210 -14.23 1.22 -13.38
C LEU A 210 -15.17 0.08 -12.96
N SER A 211 -15.63 0.07 -11.71
CA SER A 211 -16.59 -0.92 -11.23
C SER A 211 -17.88 -0.91 -12.05
N ARG A 212 -18.44 0.29 -12.29
CA ARG A 212 -19.63 0.47 -13.14
C ARG A 212 -19.39 0.02 -14.59
N ALA A 213 -18.24 0.36 -15.16
CA ALA A 213 -17.90 0.00 -16.53
C ALA A 213 -17.67 -1.52 -16.71
N LEU A 214 -17.16 -2.19 -15.68
CA LEU A 214 -16.90 -3.64 -15.68
C LEU A 214 -18.13 -4.47 -15.29
N GLY A 215 -19.10 -3.87 -14.59
CA GLY A 215 -20.22 -4.59 -13.98
C GLY A 215 -19.79 -5.47 -12.80
N ALA A 216 -18.66 -5.16 -12.17
CA ALA A 216 -18.09 -5.93 -11.06
C ALA A 216 -17.27 -5.00 -10.13
N PRO A 217 -17.07 -5.36 -8.84
CA PRO A 217 -16.27 -4.55 -7.93
C PRO A 217 -14.82 -4.35 -8.43
N PHE A 218 -14.36 -3.11 -8.35
CA PHE A 218 -12.97 -2.72 -8.55
C PHE A 218 -12.58 -1.81 -7.38
N HIS A 219 -11.65 -2.26 -6.54
CA HIS A 219 -11.24 -1.53 -5.33
C HIS A 219 -10.06 -0.61 -5.62
N PRO A 220 -9.92 0.53 -4.91
CA PRO A 220 -8.82 1.48 -5.15
C PRO A 220 -7.44 0.84 -5.08
N ILE A 221 -7.23 -0.09 -4.15
CA ILE A 221 -5.96 -0.79 -3.97
C ILE A 221 -5.55 -1.62 -5.20
N TYR A 222 -6.48 -2.01 -6.06
CA TYR A 222 -6.17 -2.75 -7.29
C TYR A 222 -5.33 -1.95 -8.27
N PHE A 223 -5.31 -0.60 -8.14
CA PHE A 223 -4.41 0.23 -8.92
C PHE A 223 -2.92 -0.03 -8.62
N ASP A 224 -2.58 -0.57 -7.44
CA ASP A 224 -1.19 -0.91 -7.08
C ASP A 224 -0.58 -1.94 -8.05
N LEU A 225 -1.39 -2.89 -8.53
CA LEU A 225 -0.91 -3.94 -9.43
C LEU A 225 -0.57 -3.46 -10.85
N PHE A 226 -0.93 -2.23 -11.22
CA PHE A 226 -0.42 -1.63 -12.46
C PHE A 226 1.07 -1.28 -12.36
N TRP A 227 1.63 -1.14 -11.15
CA TRP A 227 3.05 -0.91 -10.97
C TRP A 227 3.84 -2.06 -11.61
N HIS A 228 4.71 -1.72 -12.57
CA HIS A 228 5.45 -2.68 -13.40
C HIS A 228 4.61 -3.82 -13.99
N ASP A 229 3.33 -3.57 -14.28
CA ASP A 229 2.41 -4.60 -14.77
C ASP A 229 2.38 -5.87 -13.88
N ARG A 230 2.47 -5.71 -12.55
CA ARG A 230 2.44 -6.82 -11.57
C ARG A 230 1.25 -7.76 -11.72
N TYR A 231 0.14 -7.30 -12.29
CA TYR A 231 -0.99 -8.18 -12.64
C TYR A 231 -0.65 -9.23 -13.72
N GLN A 232 0.47 -9.09 -14.44
CA GLN A 232 0.97 -10.06 -15.41
C GLN A 232 2.01 -11.02 -14.80
N HIS A 233 2.57 -10.67 -13.65
CA HIS A 233 3.63 -11.46 -13.02
C HIS A 233 3.05 -12.75 -12.40
N PRO A 234 3.83 -13.84 -12.39
CA PRO A 234 3.46 -15.07 -11.69
C PRO A 234 3.43 -14.86 -10.16
N GLY A 235 2.85 -15.82 -9.42
CA GLY A 235 2.80 -15.81 -7.95
C GLY A 235 1.41 -15.53 -7.37
N GLY A 236 1.05 -16.10 -6.23
CA GLY A 236 -0.32 -15.97 -5.70
C GLY A 236 -0.52 -14.84 -4.71
N ASN A 237 0.45 -13.95 -4.49
CA ASN A 237 0.36 -12.88 -3.49
C ASN A 237 1.25 -11.67 -3.84
N LEU A 238 1.19 -10.61 -3.01
CA LEU A 238 1.93 -9.36 -3.26
C LEU A 238 3.45 -9.55 -3.26
N ILE A 239 3.98 -10.41 -2.40
CA ILE A 239 5.43 -10.66 -2.32
C ILE A 239 5.91 -11.40 -3.56
N ALA A 240 5.21 -12.45 -3.99
CA ALA A 240 5.60 -13.26 -5.14
C ALA A 240 5.49 -12.50 -6.46
N THR A 241 4.59 -11.50 -6.54
CA THR A 241 4.46 -10.65 -7.74
C THR A 241 5.53 -9.56 -7.83
N ASN A 242 6.34 -9.33 -6.78
CA ASN A 242 7.47 -8.41 -6.80
C ASN A 242 8.76 -9.03 -7.40
N SER A 243 8.71 -10.30 -7.82
CA SER A 243 9.86 -11.07 -8.35
C SER A 243 10.10 -10.84 -9.84
#